data_AF-A0A7Y2V340-F1
#
_entry.id   AF-A0A7Y2V340-F1
#
_cell.length_a   1.000
_cell.length_b   1.000
_cell.length_c   1.000
_cell.angle_alpha   90.00
_cell.angle_beta   90.00
_cell.angle_gamma   90.00
#
_symmetry.space_group_name_H-M   'P 1'
#
loop_
_entity.id
_entity.type
_entity.pdbx_description
1 polymer ?
#
loop_
_entity_poly.entity_id
_entity_poly.type
_entity_poly.pdbx_seq_one_letter_code
_entity_poly.pdbx_strand_id
1 'polypeptide(L)' 'MAKKKAFALRINEDMLKAIEKWAADEFRSTNGQIEWMLMQYLKEHKRQPKQKDKE' A
#
# COMPACT_ATOMS: atom_id res chain seq x y z
N MET A 1 -3.13 7.54 -14.66
CA MET A 1 -2.92 7.05 -13.28
C MET A 1 -4.11 7.48 -12.44
N ALA A 2 -4.70 6.59 -11.64
CA ALA A 2 -5.77 6.97 -10.72
C ALA A 2 -5.25 8.08 -9.78
N LYS A 3 -6.09 9.08 -9.50
CA LYS A 3 -5.74 10.23 -8.66
C LYS A 3 -5.41 9.72 -7.25
N LYS A 4 -4.14 9.74 -6.85
CA LYS A 4 -3.72 9.37 -5.49
C LYS A 4 -4.13 10.48 -4.54
N LYS A 5 -4.90 10.13 -3.50
CA LYS A 5 -5.30 11.05 -2.44
C LYS A 5 -4.36 10.85 -1.25
N ALA A 6 -3.69 11.92 -0.82
CA ALA A 6 -2.91 11.88 0.41
C ALA A 6 -3.85 11.63 1.60
N PHE A 7 -3.44 10.74 2.50
CA PHE A 7 -4.15 10.44 3.73
C PHE A 7 -3.14 10.30 4.87
N ALA A 8 -3.46 10.81 6.06
CA ALA A 8 -2.63 10.62 7.23
C ALA A 8 -2.95 9.24 7.84
N LEU A 9 -2.00 8.30 7.78
CA LEU A 9 -2.13 7.00 8.40
C LEU A 9 -1.65 7.07 9.86
N ARG A 10 -2.51 6.73 10.81
CA ARG A 10 -2.09 6.49 12.19
C ARG A 10 -1.57 5.05 12.28
N ILE A 11 -0.28 4.89 12.54
CA ILE A 11 0.40 3.60 12.63
C ILE A 11 1.35 3.62 13.82
N ASN A 12 1.62 2.44 14.40
CA ASN A 12 2.65 2.28 15.42
C ASN A 12 4.04 2.53 14.81
N GLU A 13 4.94 3.17 15.57
CA GLU A 13 6.28 3.57 15.09
C GLU A 13 7.16 2.37 14.74
N ASP A 14 7.17 1.32 15.57
CA ASP A 14 7.99 0.13 15.32
C ASP A 14 7.52 -0.63 14.08
N MET A 15 6.20 -0.63 13.86
CA MET A 15 5.61 -1.17 12.63
C MET A 15 6.04 -0.37 11.41
N LEU A 16 6.07 0.97 11.49
CA LEU A 16 6.55 1.81 10.38
C LEU A 16 8.02 1.52 10.07
N LYS A 17 8.89 1.44 11.08
CA LYS A 17 10.31 1.09 10.90
C LYS A 17 10.51 -0.27 10.23
N ALA A 18 9.72 -1.27 10.62
CA ALA A 18 9.78 -2.59 10.00
C ALA A 18 9.39 -2.53 8.50
N ILE A 19 8.36 -1.75 8.17
CA ILE A 19 7.92 -1.54 6.78
C ILE A 19 8.98 -0.76 5.97
N GLU A 20 9.61 0.26 6.56
CA GLU A 20 10.69 1.02 5.92
C GLU A 20 11.89 0.14 5.60
N LYS A 21 12.29 -0.73 6.53
CA LYS A 21 13.35 -1.70 6.30
C LYS A 21 13.00 -2.66 5.17
N TRP A 22 11.79 -3.22 5.17
CA TRP A 22 11.35 -4.13 4.10
C TRP A 22 11.29 -3.42 2.74
N ALA A 23 10.80 -2.18 2.70
CA ALA A 23 10.81 -1.39 1.48
C ALA A 23 12.24 -1.17 0.95
N ALA A 24 13.20 -0.86 1.83
CA ALA A 24 14.60 -0.69 1.47
C ALA A 24 15.24 -1.98 0.94
N ASP A 25 14.96 -3.12 1.58
CA ASP A 25 15.44 -4.45 1.17
C ASP A 25 14.96 -4.82 -0.25
N GLU A 26 13.81 -4.30 -0.68
CA GLU A 26 13.21 -4.53 -2.00
C GLU A 26 13.40 -3.37 -2.99
N PHE A 27 14.24 -2.37 -2.65
CA PHE A 27 14.47 -1.16 -3.46
C PHE A 27 13.19 -0.40 -3.82
N ARG A 28 12.24 -0.32 -2.88
CA ARG A 28 10.96 0.39 -3.00
C ARG A 28 10.89 1.57 -2.04
N SER A 29 10.00 2.51 -2.32
CA SER A 29 9.64 3.54 -1.34
C SER A 29 8.68 2.97 -0.30
N THR A 30 8.69 3.51 0.92
CA THR A 30 7.76 3.11 2.00
C THR A 30 6.30 3.20 1.56
N ASN A 31 5.92 4.28 0.84
CA ASN A 31 4.58 4.42 0.30
C ASN A 31 4.25 3.34 -0.76
N GLY A 32 5.21 3.01 -1.63
CA GLY A 32 5.05 1.95 -2.61
C GLY A 32 4.89 0.58 -1.95
N GLN A 33 5.63 0.31 -0.88
CA GLN A 33 5.52 -0.93 -0.11
C GLN A 33 4.16 -1.04 0.58
N ILE A 34 3.70 0.03 1.23
CA ILE A 34 2.37 0.08 1.86
C ILE A 34 1.26 -0.17 0.82
N GLU A 35 1.32 0.51 -0.33
CA GLU A 35 0.36 0.32 -1.41
C GLU A 35 0.35 -1.12 -1.93
N TRP A 36 1.53 -1.72 -2.13
CA TRP A 36 1.65 -3.10 -2.58
C TRP A 36 1.08 -4.10 -1.56
N MET A 37 1.45 -3.98 -0.27
CA MET A 37 0.94 -4.84 0.80
C MET A 37 -0.59 -4.77 0.90
N LEU A 38 -1.15 -3.55 0.88
CA LEU A 38 -2.60 -3.36 0.94
C LEU A 38 -3.29 -3.97 -0.28
N MET A 39 -2.72 -3.84 -1.49
CA MET A 39 -3.26 -4.48 -2.68
C MET A 39 -3.23 -6.01 -2.60
N GLN A 40 -2.13 -6.61 -2.13
CA GLN A 40 -2.06 -8.06 -1.93
C GLN A 40 -3.12 -8.53 -0.94
N TYR A 41 -3.21 -7.87 0.22
CA TYR A 41 -4.15 -8.24 1.27
C TYR A 41 -5.62 -8.10 0.81
N LEU A 42 -5.95 -7.03 0.08
CA LEU A 42 -7.27 -6.85 -0.51
C LEU A 42 -7.59 -7.94 -1.55
N LYS A 43 -6.61 -8.33 -2.37
CA LYS A 43 -6.76 -9.40 -3.37
C LYS A 43 -7.03 -10.76 -2.69
N GLU A 44 -6.26 -11.11 -1.67
CA GLU A 44 -6.44 -12.32 -0.88
C GLU A 44 -7.86 -12.43 -0.29
N HIS A 45 -8.40 -11.30 0.17
CA HIS A 45 -9.74 -11.24 0.74
C HIS A 45 -10.86 -11.00 -0.29
N LYS A 46 -10.55 -11.04 -1.60
CA LYS A 46 -11.48 -10.75 -2.71
C LYS A 46 -12.16 -9.37 -2.59
N ARG A 47 -11.45 -8.40 -1.99
CA ARG A 47 -11.88 -7.00 -1.76
C ARG A 47 -11.11 -5.99 -2.62
N GLN A 48 -10.30 -6.46 -3.57
CA GLN A 48 -9.60 -5.57 -4.48
C GLN A 48 -10.59 -4.62 -5.18
N PRO A 49 -10.25 -3.34 -5.40
CA PRO A 49 -11.12 -2.41 -6.08
C PRO A 49 -11.54 -3.00 -7.43
N LYS A 50 -12.84 -3.12 -7.67
CA LYS A 50 -13.34 -3.48 -9.00
C LYS A 50 -12.82 -2.42 -9.97
N GLN A 51 -12.26 -2.83 -11.10
CA GLN A 51 -12.00 -1.88 -12.16
C GLN A 51 -13.34 -1.21 -12.45
N LYS A 52 -13.43 0.10 -12.21
CA LYS A 52 -14.52 0.86 -12.81
C LYS A 52 -14.29 0.71 -14.29
N ASP A 53 -15.18 0.00 -14.97
CA ASP A 53 -15.27 0.07 -16.41
C ASP A 53 -15.20 1.56 -16.77
N LYS A 54 -14.20 1.91 -17.56
CA LYS A 54 -14.10 3.25 -18.13
C LYS A 54 -15.27 3.37 -19.11
N GLU A 55 -16.42 3.83 -18.64
CA GLU A 55 -17.28 4.69 -19.46
C GLU A 55 -16.58 6.03 -19.67
#